data_AF-S3LQ57-F1
#
_entry.id   AF-S3LQ57-F1
#
_cell.length_a   1.000
_cell.length_b   1.000
_cell.length_c   1.000
_cell.angle_alpha   90.00
_cell.angle_beta   90.00
_cell.angle_gamma   90.00
#
_symmetry.space_group_name_H-M   'P 1'
#
loop_
_entity.id
_entity.type
_entity.pdbx_description
1 polymer ?
#
loop_
_entity_poly.entity_id
_entity_poly.type
_entity_poly.pdbx_seq_one_letter_code
_entity_poly.pdbx_strand_id
1 'polypeptide(L)'
;MTVEALPHSELIIVGVIVLAFILMMKKGGKLSLFGQTVEIPVGGKKQKIDTIGLMYLMKDACERIELLRKERAEDILPDISYLLTGISRLSCCMYRAEAILNKRLYKNGFEDLTTETVSGYIEQLSDELYSHLQRELLHAEQCAVNPPEPIEKSKTYAIAKEFTRRAAAIYLREVKSKAMMYESYQPLFEKLGDTIRVEFCKEKKEKKMKQAEQLLEVLEKLNT
;
A
#
# COMPACT_ATOMS: atom_id res chain seq x y z
N MET A 1 -27.94 -52.35 -30.35
CA MET A 1 -27.63 -51.38 -29.27
C MET A 1 -28.94 -50.78 -28.80
N THR A 2 -29.49 -51.32 -27.72
CA THR A 2 -30.73 -50.87 -27.09
C THR A 2 -30.41 -49.70 -26.18
N VAL A 3 -31.00 -48.54 -26.47
CA VAL A 3 -30.99 -47.39 -25.57
C VAL A 3 -32.00 -47.71 -24.47
N GLU A 4 -31.51 -48.01 -23.27
CA GLU A 4 -32.36 -48.19 -22.08
C GLU A 4 -33.02 -46.85 -21.76
N ALA A 5 -34.35 -46.80 -21.93
CA ALA A 5 -35.15 -45.65 -21.55
C ALA A 5 -35.21 -45.58 -20.02
N LEU A 6 -34.64 -44.51 -19.45
CA LEU A 6 -34.74 -44.19 -18.03
C LEU A 6 -36.23 -44.15 -17.61
N PRO A 7 -36.60 -44.77 -16.47
CA PRO A 7 -37.98 -44.85 -16.02
C PRO A 7 -38.54 -43.44 -15.75
N HIS A 8 -39.80 -43.20 -16.15
CA HIS A 8 -40.47 -41.90 -16.06
C HIS A 8 -40.42 -41.23 -14.68
N SER A 9 -40.26 -42.00 -13.60
CA SER A 9 -40.10 -41.48 -12.24
C SER A 9 -38.82 -40.66 -12.04
N GLU A 10 -37.71 -41.03 -12.68
CA GLU A 10 -36.43 -40.31 -12.54
C GLU A 10 -36.41 -39.00 -13.33
N LEU A 11 -37.05 -38.98 -14.51
CA LEU A 11 -37.25 -37.77 -15.30
C LEU A 11 -38.07 -36.70 -14.56
N ILE A 12 -39.06 -37.12 -13.77
CA ILE A 12 -39.87 -36.20 -12.96
C ILE A 12 -39.02 -35.60 -11.81
N ILE A 13 -38.20 -36.42 -11.14
CA ILE A 13 -37.33 -35.96 -10.05
C ILE A 13 -36.30 -34.96 -10.57
N VAL A 14 -35.64 -35.27 -11.69
CA VAL A 14 -34.68 -34.37 -12.35
C VAL A 14 -35.39 -33.08 -12.80
N GLY A 15 -36.59 -33.19 -13.36
CA GLY A 15 -37.40 -32.03 -13.77
C GLY A 15 -37.74 -31.11 -12.60
N VAL A 16 -38.13 -31.65 -11.44
CA VAL A 16 -38.45 -30.87 -10.23
C VAL A 16 -37.20 -30.20 -9.65
N ILE A 17 -36.05 -30.89 -9.63
CA ILE A 17 -34.79 -30.32 -9.15
C ILE A 17 -34.35 -29.15 -10.04
N VAL A 18 -34.43 -29.31 -11.36
CA VAL A 18 -34.08 -28.25 -12.33
C VAL A 18 -35.05 -27.07 -12.21
N LEU A 19 -36.36 -27.32 -12.05
CA LEU A 19 -37.35 -26.25 -11.89
C LEU A 19 -37.14 -25.45 -10.60
N ALA A 20 -36.83 -26.14 -9.50
CA ALA A 20 -36.47 -25.50 -8.22
C ALA A 20 -35.19 -24.64 -8.35
N PHE A 21 -34.20 -25.13 -9.11
CA PHE A 21 -32.96 -24.40 -9.39
C PHE A 21 -33.20 -23.11 -10.20
N ILE A 22 -34.04 -23.19 -11.23
CA ILE A 22 -34.42 -22.03 -12.06
C ILE A 22 -35.22 -21.01 -11.24
N LEU A 23 -36.12 -21.47 -10.37
CA LEU A 23 -36.89 -20.60 -9.48
C LEU A 23 -35.99 -19.86 -8.47
N MET A 24 -34.95 -20.52 -7.94
CA MET A 24 -33.97 -19.86 -7.06
C MET A 24 -33.15 -18.79 -7.80
N MET A 25 -32.77 -19.03 -9.06
CA MET A 25 -32.05 -18.04 -9.89
C MET A 25 -32.93 -16.82 -10.23
N LYS A 26 -34.22 -17.00 -10.50
CA LYS A 26 -35.15 -15.90 -10.82
C LYS A 26 -35.41 -14.94 -9.64
N LYS A 27 -35.21 -15.37 -8.39
CA LYS A 27 -35.39 -14.52 -7.19
C LYS A 27 -34.13 -13.77 -6.76
N GLY A 28 -33.06 -13.76 -7.56
CA GLY A 28 -31.81 -13.08 -7.21
C GLY A 28 -30.97 -13.83 -6.16
N GLY A 29 -31.22 -15.13 -5.98
CA GLY A 29 -30.39 -15.97 -5.13
C GLY A 29 -29.00 -16.14 -5.75
N LYS A 30 -28.00 -15.45 -5.20
CA LYS A 30 -26.60 -15.78 -5.47
C LYS A 30 -26.34 -17.18 -4.91
N LEU A 31 -25.92 -18.10 -5.78
CA LEU A 31 -25.49 -19.45 -5.42
C LEU A 31 -24.26 -19.36 -4.51
N SER A 32 -24.50 -19.18 -3.22
CA SER A 32 -23.52 -19.46 -2.20
C SER A 32 -23.33 -20.97 -2.16
N LEU A 33 -22.20 -21.44 -2.67
CA LEU A 33 -21.81 -22.85 -2.60
C LEU A 33 -21.68 -23.38 -1.15
N PHE A 34 -21.76 -22.49 -0.13
CA PHE A 34 -21.72 -22.85 1.30
C PHE A 34 -22.79 -22.18 2.19
N GLY A 35 -23.82 -21.53 1.62
CA GLY A 35 -25.00 -20.98 2.33
C GLY A 35 -24.78 -19.86 3.36
N GLN A 36 -23.58 -19.68 3.91
CA GLN A 36 -23.31 -18.71 4.97
C GLN A 36 -23.09 -17.31 4.39
N THR A 37 -23.72 -16.32 5.02
CA THR A 37 -23.57 -14.91 4.70
C THR A 37 -23.43 -14.12 5.99
N VAL A 38 -22.68 -13.04 5.95
CA VAL A 38 -22.52 -12.09 7.07
C VAL A 38 -23.19 -10.78 6.73
N GLU A 39 -23.80 -10.14 7.73
CA GLU A 39 -24.36 -8.80 7.59
C GLU A 39 -23.28 -7.74 7.82
N ILE A 40 -23.08 -6.88 6.82
CA ILE A 40 -22.09 -5.80 6.86
C ILE A 40 -22.78 -4.48 6.52
N PRO A 41 -22.53 -3.41 7.28
CA PRO A 41 -23.01 -2.07 6.91
C PRO A 41 -22.20 -1.55 5.71
N VAL A 42 -22.85 -1.42 4.55
CA VAL A 42 -22.26 -0.83 3.35
C VAL A 42 -23.16 0.32 2.89
N GLY A 43 -22.64 1.55 2.91
CA GLY A 43 -23.36 2.76 2.47
C GLY A 43 -24.63 3.06 3.28
N GLY A 44 -24.60 2.83 4.60
CA GLY A 44 -25.74 3.07 5.49
C GLY A 44 -26.83 1.99 5.45
N LYS A 45 -26.66 0.92 4.66
CA LYS A 45 -27.57 -0.24 4.61
C LYS A 45 -26.86 -1.52 5.03
N LYS A 46 -27.54 -2.40 5.76
CA LYS A 46 -27.04 -3.76 6.05
C LYS A 46 -27.18 -4.62 4.79
N GLN A 47 -26.09 -5.22 4.34
CA GLN A 47 -26.08 -6.13 3.20
C GLN A 47 -25.59 -7.50 3.64
N LYS A 48 -26.22 -8.57 3.13
CA LYS A 48 -25.76 -9.94 3.32
C LYS A 48 -24.70 -10.26 2.26
N ILE A 49 -23.51 -10.61 2.72
CA ILE A 49 -22.34 -10.80 1.87
C ILE A 49 -21.75 -12.18 2.15
N ASP A 50 -21.38 -12.89 1.08
CA ASP A 50 -20.68 -14.18 1.16
C ASP A 50 -19.16 -13.97 1.20
N THR A 51 -18.40 -15.07 1.27
CA THR A 51 -16.93 -15.03 1.29
C THR A 51 -16.34 -14.23 0.13
N ILE A 52 -16.87 -14.41 -1.09
CA ILE A 52 -16.35 -13.75 -2.29
C ILE A 52 -16.58 -12.24 -2.19
N GLY A 53 -17.78 -11.81 -1.82
CA GLY A 53 -18.07 -10.39 -1.63
C GLY A 53 -17.23 -9.77 -0.52
N LEU A 54 -16.95 -10.51 0.56
CA LEU A 54 -16.09 -10.05 1.64
C LEU A 54 -14.64 -9.86 1.18
N MET A 55 -14.13 -10.75 0.32
CA MET A 55 -12.81 -10.59 -0.31
C MET A 55 -12.74 -9.33 -1.19
N TYR A 56 -13.79 -9.02 -1.94
CA TYR A 56 -13.84 -7.79 -2.75
C TYR A 56 -13.81 -6.54 -1.86
N LEU A 57 -14.54 -6.52 -0.75
CA LEU A 57 -14.51 -5.40 0.19
C LEU A 57 -13.14 -5.24 0.85
N MET A 58 -12.50 -6.35 1.24
CA MET A 58 -11.14 -6.32 1.79
C MET A 58 -10.12 -5.79 0.77
N LYS A 59 -10.28 -6.17 -0.50
CA LYS A 59 -9.44 -5.65 -1.59
C LYS A 59 -9.64 -4.14 -1.79
N ASP A 60 -10.88 -3.66 -1.87
CA ASP A 60 -11.19 -2.22 -2.00
C ASP A 60 -10.63 -1.41 -0.82
N ALA A 61 -10.76 -1.93 0.40
CA ALA A 61 -10.18 -1.32 1.59
C ALA A 61 -8.64 -1.21 1.49
N CYS A 62 -7.97 -2.26 1.00
CA CYS A 62 -6.53 -2.25 0.78
C CYS A 62 -6.12 -1.20 -0.27
N GLU A 63 -6.84 -1.12 -1.39
CA GLU A 63 -6.58 -0.14 -2.46
C GLU A 63 -6.77 1.29 -1.95
N ARG A 64 -7.80 1.56 -1.15
CA ARG A 64 -8.01 2.87 -0.51
C ARG A 64 -6.85 3.26 0.41
N ILE A 65 -6.35 2.32 1.22
CA ILE A 65 -5.19 2.59 2.09
C ILE A 65 -3.96 2.96 1.25
N GLU A 66 -3.73 2.26 0.14
CA GLU A 66 -2.61 2.53 -0.77
C GLU A 66 -2.74 3.87 -1.51
N LEU A 67 -3.95 4.26 -1.90
CA LEU A 67 -4.24 5.58 -2.46
C LEU A 67 -3.95 6.69 -1.45
N LEU A 68 -4.46 6.58 -0.22
CA LEU A 68 -4.18 7.55 0.84
C LEU A 68 -2.68 7.65 1.16
N ARG A 69 -1.92 6.56 1.03
CA ARG A 69 -0.45 6.58 1.15
C ARG A 69 0.18 7.38 0.01
N LYS A 70 -0.25 7.19 -1.24
CA LYS A 70 0.26 7.92 -2.40
C LYS A 70 -0.03 9.42 -2.28
N GLU A 71 -1.27 9.78 -1.95
CA GLU A 71 -1.67 11.18 -1.72
C GLU A 71 -0.79 11.85 -0.66
N ARG A 72 -0.61 11.20 0.51
CA ARG A 72 0.29 11.73 1.55
C ARG A 72 1.75 11.79 1.14
N ALA A 73 2.20 10.93 0.24
CA ALA A 73 3.59 10.93 -0.23
C ALA A 73 3.88 12.12 -1.15
N GLU A 74 2.87 12.63 -1.87
CA GLU A 74 2.98 13.83 -2.70
C GLU A 74 3.25 15.09 -1.86
N ASP A 75 2.82 15.11 -0.59
CA ASP A 75 3.08 16.21 0.35
C ASP A 75 4.54 16.28 0.84
N ILE A 76 5.34 15.21 0.65
CA ILE A 76 6.73 15.16 1.18
C ILE A 76 7.61 16.24 0.55
N LEU A 77 7.55 16.43 -0.77
CA LEU A 77 8.42 17.39 -1.47
C LEU A 77 8.07 18.84 -1.12
N PRO A 78 6.79 19.26 -1.11
CA PRO A 78 6.38 20.55 -0.56
C PRO A 78 6.89 20.77 0.88
N ASP A 79 6.75 19.77 1.75
CA ASP A 79 7.14 19.86 3.16
C ASP A 79 8.65 20.11 3.36
N ILE A 80 9.49 19.59 2.47
CA ILE A 80 10.96 19.73 2.56
C ILE A 80 11.52 20.79 1.61
N SER A 81 10.66 21.55 0.93
CA SER A 81 11.05 22.58 -0.05
C SER A 81 12.05 23.60 0.53
N TYR A 82 11.93 23.95 1.82
CA TYR A 82 12.86 24.82 2.51
C TYR A 82 14.30 24.26 2.56
N LEU A 83 14.46 22.94 2.70
CA LEU A 83 15.78 22.30 2.63
C LEU A 83 16.33 22.31 1.21
N LEU A 84 15.46 22.11 0.22
CA LEU A 84 15.85 22.19 -1.20
C LEU A 84 16.30 23.60 -1.58
N THR A 85 15.62 24.65 -1.09
CA THR A 85 16.10 26.04 -1.29
C THR A 85 17.42 26.32 -0.58
N GLY A 86 17.71 25.60 0.51
CA GLY A 86 18.96 25.74 1.27
C GLY A 86 20.17 25.07 0.62
N ILE A 87 19.98 24.17 -0.35
CA ILE A 87 21.07 23.42 -0.97
C ILE A 87 21.88 24.25 -1.97
N SER A 88 21.21 25.10 -2.74
CA SER A 88 21.78 25.94 -3.78
C SER A 88 20.79 27.01 -4.19
N ARG A 89 21.30 28.18 -4.59
CA ARG A 89 20.49 29.25 -5.21
C ARG A 89 20.18 28.98 -6.68
N LEU A 90 20.80 27.98 -7.28
CA LEU A 90 20.61 27.62 -8.68
C LEU A 90 19.34 26.77 -8.84
N SER A 91 18.40 27.25 -9.66
CA SER A 91 17.17 26.52 -9.95
C SER A 91 17.43 25.15 -10.58
N CYS A 92 18.47 24.99 -11.41
CA CYS A 92 18.83 23.69 -11.99
C CYS A 92 19.18 22.65 -10.92
N CYS A 93 19.92 23.04 -9.88
CA CYS A 93 20.21 22.17 -8.74
C CYS A 93 18.94 21.81 -7.97
N MET A 94 18.07 22.79 -7.70
CA MET A 94 16.81 22.53 -6.99
C MET A 94 15.92 21.55 -7.76
N TYR A 95 15.69 21.78 -9.05
CA TYR A 95 14.88 20.89 -9.90
C TYR A 95 15.49 19.49 -10.00
N ARG A 96 16.83 19.38 -10.07
CA ARG A 96 17.51 18.09 -10.11
C ARG A 96 17.32 17.33 -8.79
N ALA A 97 17.43 18.00 -7.65
CA ALA A 97 17.21 17.39 -6.33
C ALA A 97 15.77 16.90 -6.20
N GLU A 98 14.79 17.74 -6.56
CA GLU A 98 13.37 17.39 -6.53
C GLU A 98 13.08 16.18 -7.41
N ALA A 99 13.61 16.12 -8.64
CA ALA A 99 13.43 14.99 -9.54
C ALA A 99 13.98 13.67 -8.98
N ILE A 100 15.15 13.71 -8.31
CA ILE A 100 15.73 12.53 -7.66
C ILE A 100 14.84 12.03 -6.53
N LEU A 101 14.39 12.94 -5.66
CA LEU A 101 13.52 12.61 -4.54
C LEU A 101 12.15 12.10 -5.00
N ASN A 102 11.57 12.74 -6.03
CA ASN A 102 10.31 12.30 -6.61
C ASN A 102 10.41 10.88 -7.18
N LYS A 103 11.51 10.55 -7.86
CA LYS A 103 11.78 9.18 -8.34
C LYS A 103 11.85 8.17 -7.19
N ARG A 104 12.33 8.58 -6.01
CA ARG A 104 12.40 7.72 -4.81
C ARG A 104 11.03 7.50 -4.18
N LEU A 105 10.10 8.47 -4.24
CA LEU A 105 8.74 8.32 -3.72
C LEU A 105 7.94 7.19 -4.40
N TYR A 106 8.14 7.03 -5.71
CA TYR A 106 7.44 6.00 -6.49
C TYR A 106 8.10 4.62 -6.43
N LYS A 107 9.26 4.48 -5.77
CA LYS A 107 9.85 3.17 -5.51
C LYS A 107 9.24 2.59 -4.23
N ASN A 108 8.71 1.37 -4.34
CA ASN A 108 8.31 0.60 -3.16
C ASN A 108 9.55 0.22 -2.34
N GLY A 109 9.38 0.07 -1.03
CA GLY A 109 10.43 -0.45 -0.14
C GLY A 109 10.56 0.25 1.21
N PHE A 110 9.93 1.42 1.40
CA PHE A 110 9.96 2.08 2.69
C PHE A 110 9.27 1.27 3.80
N GLU A 111 8.30 0.41 3.48
CA GLU A 111 7.63 -0.47 4.46
C GLU A 111 8.53 -1.53 5.08
N ASP A 112 9.69 -1.79 4.47
CA ASP A 112 10.65 -2.80 4.89
C ASP A 112 11.94 -2.17 5.46
N LEU A 113 11.95 -0.85 5.71
CA LEU A 113 13.08 -0.19 6.35
C LEU A 113 13.25 -0.67 7.80
N THR A 114 14.50 -0.90 8.17
CA THR A 114 14.91 -1.31 9.52
C THR A 114 15.98 -0.38 10.06
N THR A 115 16.23 -0.44 11.37
CA THR A 115 17.30 0.32 12.03
C THR A 115 18.69 0.03 11.45
N GLU A 116 18.91 -1.17 10.95
CA GLU A 116 20.15 -1.61 10.29
C GLU A 116 20.30 -1.01 8.87
N THR A 117 19.20 -0.93 8.12
CA THR A 117 19.23 -0.56 6.69
C THR A 117 19.05 0.94 6.44
N VAL A 118 18.41 1.66 7.37
CA VAL A 118 18.04 3.08 7.17
C VAL A 118 19.26 3.99 6.97
N SER A 119 20.37 3.74 7.70
CA SER A 119 21.59 4.54 7.56
C SER A 119 22.19 4.42 6.15
N GLY A 120 22.30 3.18 5.65
CA GLY A 120 22.78 2.93 4.29
C GLY A 120 21.87 3.51 3.21
N TYR A 121 20.55 3.48 3.41
CA TYR A 121 19.61 4.14 2.50
C TYR A 121 19.85 5.65 2.42
N ILE A 122 20.02 6.32 3.58
CA ILE A 122 20.26 7.76 3.65
C ILE A 122 21.59 8.13 2.99
N GLU A 123 22.65 7.36 3.24
CA GLU A 123 23.95 7.56 2.62
C GLU A 123 23.86 7.42 1.09
N GLN A 124 23.23 6.36 0.59
CA GLN A 124 23.03 6.16 -0.84
C GLN A 124 22.23 7.30 -1.49
N LEU A 125 21.17 7.77 -0.84
CA LEU A 125 20.37 8.88 -1.34
C LEU A 125 21.15 10.19 -1.30
N SER A 126 21.89 10.45 -0.23
CA SER A 126 22.76 11.61 -0.09
C SER A 126 23.84 11.65 -1.16
N ASP A 127 24.47 10.52 -1.45
CA ASP A 127 25.51 10.41 -2.49
C ASP A 127 24.93 10.56 -3.90
N GLU A 128 23.74 10.03 -4.16
CA GLU A 128 23.01 10.27 -5.41
C GLU A 128 22.71 11.76 -5.58
N LEU A 129 22.17 12.42 -4.54
CA LEU A 129 21.92 13.87 -4.56
C LEU A 129 23.23 14.63 -4.80
N TYR A 130 24.25 14.39 -3.99
CA TYR A 130 25.52 15.11 -4.06
C TYR A 130 26.17 14.98 -5.44
N SER A 131 26.30 13.76 -5.95
CA SER A 131 26.96 13.51 -7.24
C SER A 131 26.23 14.15 -8.42
N HIS A 132 24.90 14.10 -8.43
CA HIS A 132 24.12 14.72 -9.50
C HIS A 132 24.13 16.24 -9.42
N LEU A 133 24.06 16.80 -8.22
CA LEU A 133 24.04 18.25 -8.07
C LEU A 133 25.41 18.88 -8.32
N GLN A 134 26.51 18.18 -7.99
CA GLN A 134 27.86 18.59 -8.37
C GLN A 134 28.03 18.68 -9.90
N ARG A 135 27.41 17.77 -10.66
CA ARG A 135 27.41 17.86 -12.13
C ARG A 135 26.65 19.10 -12.63
N GLU A 136 25.49 19.40 -12.05
CA GLU A 136 24.75 20.62 -12.38
C GLU A 136 25.56 21.89 -12.05
N LEU A 137 26.28 21.87 -10.93
CA LEU A 137 27.14 22.97 -10.50
C LEU A 137 28.28 23.21 -11.50
N LEU A 138 28.98 22.16 -11.93
CA LEU A 138 30.04 22.22 -12.94
C LEU A 138 29.53 22.76 -14.29
N HIS A 139 28.31 22.42 -14.68
CA HIS A 139 27.69 22.99 -15.88
C HIS A 139 27.36 24.47 -15.69
N ALA A 140 26.86 24.87 -14.51
CA ALA A 140 26.55 26.27 -14.22
C ALA A 140 27.82 27.15 -14.17
N GLU A 141 28.94 26.62 -13.68
CA GLU A 141 30.25 27.31 -13.69
C GLU A 141 30.67 27.78 -15.09
N GLN A 142 30.31 27.03 -16.14
CA GLN A 142 30.62 27.40 -17.53
C GLN A 142 29.82 28.61 -18.02
N CYS A 143 28.71 28.95 -17.34
CA CYS A 143 27.80 30.01 -17.75
C CYS A 143 27.76 31.19 -16.77
N ALA A 144 28.37 31.06 -15.59
CA ALA A 144 28.26 32.05 -14.53
C ALA A 144 29.45 33.02 -14.52
N VAL A 145 29.16 34.31 -14.34
CA VAL A 145 30.19 35.36 -14.17
C VAL A 145 30.96 35.18 -12.85
N ASN A 146 30.26 34.70 -11.81
CA ASN A 146 30.84 34.33 -10.53
C ASN A 146 30.62 32.83 -10.29
N PRO A 147 31.62 32.09 -9.79
CA PRO A 147 31.44 30.69 -9.45
C PRO A 147 30.28 30.50 -8.44
N PRO A 148 29.36 29.56 -8.68
CA PRO A 148 28.31 29.25 -7.74
C PRO A 148 28.88 28.65 -6.45
N GLU A 149 28.15 28.82 -5.35
CA GLU A 149 28.55 28.26 -4.05
C GLU A 149 28.65 26.73 -4.13
N PRO A 150 29.68 26.12 -3.52
CA PRO A 150 29.83 24.67 -3.52
C PRO A 150 28.70 24.02 -2.74
N ILE A 151 28.28 22.84 -3.20
CA ILE A 151 27.27 22.05 -2.51
C ILE A 151 27.94 21.31 -1.36
N GLU A 152 27.41 21.47 -0.15
CA GLU A 152 27.90 20.76 1.04
C GLU A 152 27.27 19.37 1.15
N LYS A 153 28.09 18.34 1.43
CA LYS A 153 27.61 16.98 1.70
C LYS A 153 26.67 16.89 2.91
N SER A 154 26.88 17.75 3.90
CA SER A 154 26.01 17.86 5.08
C SER A 154 24.57 18.21 4.70
N LYS A 155 24.38 19.11 3.71
CA LYS A 155 23.06 19.53 3.24
C LYS A 155 22.33 18.41 2.48
N THR A 156 23.03 17.68 1.61
CA THR A 156 22.44 16.51 0.91
C THR A 156 22.06 15.41 1.89
N TYR A 157 22.89 15.19 2.91
CA TYR A 157 22.58 14.23 3.97
C TYR A 157 21.34 14.64 4.78
N ALA A 158 21.24 15.93 5.16
CA ALA A 158 20.09 16.44 5.89
C ALA A 158 18.78 16.28 5.10
N ILE A 159 18.81 16.57 3.79
CA ILE A 159 17.67 16.34 2.89
C ILE A 159 17.31 14.85 2.83
N ALA A 160 18.29 13.97 2.63
CA ALA A 160 18.07 12.53 2.57
C ALA A 160 17.50 11.98 3.88
N LYS A 161 17.99 12.46 5.04
CA LYS A 161 17.48 12.08 6.37
C LYS A 161 16.03 12.52 6.54
N GLU A 162 15.71 13.80 6.27
CA GLU A 162 14.36 14.34 6.43
C GLU A 162 13.36 13.70 5.47
N PHE A 163 13.76 13.49 4.21
CA PHE A 163 12.94 12.77 3.22
C PHE A 163 12.61 11.35 3.69
N THR A 164 13.62 10.58 4.11
CA THR A 164 13.45 9.22 4.63
C THR A 164 12.54 9.20 5.84
N ARG A 165 12.69 10.15 6.76
CA ARG A 165 11.86 10.27 7.96
C ARG A 165 10.39 10.50 7.64
N ARG A 166 10.10 11.41 6.71
CA ARG A 166 8.72 11.71 6.26
C ARG A 166 8.09 10.50 5.57
N ALA A 167 8.84 9.84 4.67
CA ALA A 167 8.39 8.62 4.01
C ALA A 167 8.10 7.49 5.00
N ALA A 168 9.02 7.21 5.94
CA ALA A 168 8.84 6.19 6.96
C ALA A 168 7.60 6.45 7.83
N ALA A 169 7.31 7.71 8.18
CA ALA A 169 6.11 8.07 8.93
C ALA A 169 4.81 7.80 8.16
N ILE A 170 4.79 8.06 6.85
CA ILE A 170 3.63 7.76 5.99
C ILE A 170 3.42 6.25 5.86
N TYR A 171 4.50 5.50 5.65
CA TYR A 171 4.45 4.04 5.56
C TYR A 171 4.06 3.39 6.88
N LEU A 172 4.48 3.94 8.03
CA LEU A 172 4.03 3.49 9.35
C LEU A 172 2.50 3.56 9.47
N ARG A 173 1.90 4.68 9.03
CA ARG A 173 0.44 4.85 9.02
C ARG A 173 -0.24 3.84 8.10
N GLU A 174 0.35 3.58 6.94
CA GLU A 174 -0.16 2.58 5.99
C GLU A 174 -0.15 1.17 6.59
N VAL A 175 0.98 0.70 7.12
CA VAL A 175 1.09 -0.66 7.67
C VAL A 175 0.17 -0.86 8.87
N LYS A 176 0.02 0.15 9.74
CA LYS A 176 -0.95 0.14 10.84
C LYS A 176 -2.39 0.06 10.33
N SER A 177 -2.72 0.83 9.27
CA SER A 177 -4.05 0.78 8.65
C SER A 177 -4.34 -0.60 8.03
N LYS A 178 -3.35 -1.21 7.37
CA LYS A 178 -3.46 -2.57 6.82
C LYS A 178 -3.63 -3.61 7.95
N ALA A 179 -2.90 -3.49 9.06
CA ALA A 179 -3.06 -4.37 10.21
C ALA A 179 -4.47 -4.30 10.83
N MET A 180 -4.98 -3.08 11.07
CA MET A 180 -6.35 -2.86 11.56
C MET A 180 -7.41 -3.39 10.59
N MET A 181 -7.17 -3.23 9.28
CA MET A 181 -8.03 -3.82 8.26
C MET A 181 -8.11 -5.33 8.43
N TYR A 182 -6.98 -6.06 8.44
CA TYR A 182 -7.01 -7.52 8.62
C TYR A 182 -7.67 -7.95 9.93
N GLU A 183 -7.41 -7.22 11.02
CA GLU A 183 -8.08 -7.44 12.31
C GLU A 183 -9.61 -7.29 12.23
N SER A 184 -10.11 -6.30 11.48
CA SER A 184 -11.55 -6.08 11.32
C SER A 184 -12.24 -7.12 10.43
N TYR A 185 -11.53 -7.68 9.44
CA TYR A 185 -12.09 -8.66 8.50
C TYR A 185 -12.00 -10.11 9.02
N GLN A 186 -11.01 -10.43 9.86
CA GLN A 186 -10.85 -11.76 10.46
C GLN A 186 -12.17 -12.32 11.07
N PRO A 187 -12.87 -11.63 12.00
CA PRO A 187 -14.09 -12.15 12.60
C PRO A 187 -15.26 -12.30 11.62
N LEU A 188 -15.20 -11.63 10.46
CA LEU A 188 -16.20 -11.78 9.40
C LEU A 188 -15.99 -13.09 8.64
N PHE A 189 -14.74 -13.49 8.39
CA PHE A 189 -14.41 -14.80 7.82
C PHE A 189 -14.67 -15.94 8.81
N GLU A 190 -14.46 -15.73 10.12
CA GLU A 190 -14.81 -16.70 11.17
C GLU A 190 -16.31 -17.04 11.14
N LYS A 191 -17.17 -16.02 11.02
CA LYS A 191 -18.63 -16.20 10.89
C LYS A 191 -19.07 -16.92 9.62
N LEU A 192 -18.25 -16.88 8.56
CA LEU A 192 -18.47 -17.58 7.31
C LEU A 192 -17.86 -19.00 7.29
N GLY A 193 -17.21 -19.42 8.39
CA GLY A 193 -16.54 -20.70 8.48
C GLY A 193 -15.30 -20.83 7.57
N ASP A 194 -14.77 -19.72 7.05
CA ASP A 194 -13.62 -19.73 6.13
C ASP A 194 -12.30 -19.71 6.90
N THR A 195 -11.87 -20.88 7.38
CA THR A 195 -10.64 -21.05 8.16
C THR A 195 -9.38 -20.62 7.41
N ILE A 196 -9.36 -20.76 6.09
CA ILE A 196 -8.22 -20.35 5.24
C ILE A 196 -8.05 -18.83 5.29
N ARG A 197 -9.15 -18.08 5.16
CA ARG A 197 -9.09 -16.61 5.19
C ARG A 197 -8.91 -16.04 6.58
N VAL A 198 -9.36 -16.74 7.62
CA VAL A 198 -9.05 -16.40 9.02
C VAL A 198 -7.54 -16.45 9.26
N GLU A 199 -6.88 -17.56 8.92
CA GLU A 199 -5.44 -17.69 9.12
C GLU A 199 -4.66 -16.69 8.26
N PHE A 200 -5.09 -16.47 7.01
CA PHE A 200 -4.53 -15.42 6.16
C PHE A 200 -4.59 -14.03 6.83
N CYS A 201 -5.72 -13.65 7.41
CA CYS A 201 -5.84 -12.34 8.08
C CYS A 201 -4.92 -12.24 9.29
N LYS A 202 -4.81 -13.32 10.08
CA LYS A 202 -3.94 -13.39 11.25
C LYS A 202 -2.46 -13.25 10.86
N GLU A 203 -1.98 -14.05 9.91
CA GLU A 203 -0.60 -13.98 9.42
C GLU A 203 -0.26 -12.59 8.87
N LYS A 204 -1.18 -11.99 8.09
CA LYS A 204 -0.96 -10.67 7.50
C LYS A 204 -0.98 -9.56 8.55
N LYS A 205 -1.86 -9.63 9.56
CA LYS A 205 -1.87 -8.72 10.70
C LYS A 205 -0.53 -8.78 11.42
N GLU A 206 -0.08 -9.98 11.81
CA GLU A 206 1.19 -10.17 12.53
C GLU A 206 2.37 -9.61 11.73
N LYS A 207 2.44 -9.89 10.42
CA LYS A 207 3.49 -9.34 9.56
C LYS A 207 3.46 -7.81 9.55
N LYS A 208 2.28 -7.20 9.40
CA LYS A 208 2.13 -5.74 9.32
C LYS A 208 2.43 -5.06 10.66
N MET A 209 2.13 -5.72 11.79
CA MET A 209 2.51 -5.25 13.12
C MET A 209 4.03 -5.25 13.31
N LYS A 210 4.73 -6.33 12.92
CA LYS A 210 6.21 -6.36 12.95
C LYS A 210 6.84 -5.26 12.09
N GLN A 211 6.32 -5.04 10.88
CA GLN A 211 6.76 -3.92 10.04
C GLN A 211 6.50 -2.56 10.72
N ALA A 212 5.37 -2.40 11.41
CA ALA A 212 5.06 -1.17 12.14
C ALA A 212 6.03 -0.93 13.32
N GLU A 213 6.42 -1.97 14.04
CA GLU A 213 7.41 -1.91 15.12
C GLU A 213 8.79 -1.48 14.57
N GLN A 214 9.25 -2.12 13.49
CA GLN A 214 10.51 -1.76 12.83
C GLN A 214 10.52 -0.30 12.36
N LEU A 215 9.40 0.17 11.77
CA LEU A 215 9.28 1.55 11.33
C LEU A 215 9.24 2.57 12.50
N LEU A 216 8.70 2.18 13.65
CA LEU A 216 8.77 3.02 14.85
C LEU A 216 10.22 3.19 15.32
N GLU A 217 10.98 2.10 15.42
CA GLU A 217 12.40 2.14 15.80
C GLU A 217 13.22 2.96 14.79
N VAL A 218 12.93 2.83 13.49
CA VAL A 218 13.54 3.65 12.44
C VAL A 218 13.26 5.13 12.69
N LEU A 219 12.01 5.50 12.97
CA LEU A 219 11.65 6.90 13.22
C LEU A 219 12.30 7.44 14.50
N GLU A 220 12.41 6.65 15.56
CA GLU A 220 13.13 7.01 16.78
C GLU A 220 14.60 7.31 16.47
N LYS A 221 15.27 6.41 15.74
CA LYS A 221 16.66 6.61 15.29
C LYS A 221 16.81 7.88 14.42
N LEU A 222 15.81 8.20 13.59
CA LEU A 222 15.85 9.39 12.73
C LEU A 222 15.53 10.70 13.46
N ASN A 223 14.82 10.64 14.59
CA ASN A 223 14.54 11.81 15.44
C ASN A 223 15.68 12.12 16.42
N THR A 224 16.69 11.25 16.51
CA THR A 224 17.93 11.43 17.28
C THR A 224 19.00 12.10 16.41
#